data_AF-H9WAU3-F1
#
_entry.id   AF-H9WAU3-F1
#
_cell.length_a   1.000
_cell.length_b   1.000
_cell.length_c   1.000
_cell.angle_alpha   90.00
_cell.angle_beta   90.00
_cell.angle_gamma   90.00
#
_symmetry.space_group_name_H-M   'P 1'
#
loop_
_entity.id
_entity.type
_entity.pdbx_description
1 polymer ?
#
loop_
_entity_poly.entity_id
_entity_poly.type
_entity_poly.pdbx_seq_one_letter_code
_entity_poly.pdbx_strand_id
1 'polypeptide(L)' 'YQEPIPVEQLVQSLCDTKQGYTQFGGLRPFGVSFLFAGWDKNYGFQLCMSDPSGNYGGWKAAGIGAN' A
#
# COMPACT_ATOMS: atom_id res chain seq x y z
N TYR A 1 -6.38 9.22 -17.29
CA TYR A 1 -4.95 9.56 -17.29
C TYR A 1 -4.23 8.54 -18.18
N GLN A 2 -4.00 8.80 -19.47
CA GLN A 2 -3.37 7.83 -20.41
C GLN A 2 -1.86 7.63 -20.12
N GLU A 3 -1.50 7.57 -18.84
CA GLU A 3 -0.16 7.53 -18.29
C GLU A 3 -0.11 6.47 -17.18
N PRO A 4 1.06 5.87 -16.91
CA PRO A 4 1.20 4.96 -15.79
C PRO A 4 0.86 5.66 -14.47
N ILE A 5 0.08 5.00 -13.62
CA ILE A 5 -0.27 5.51 -12.28
C ILE A 5 1.00 5.63 -11.43
N PRO A 6 1.21 6.76 -10.71
CA PRO A 6 2.28 6.88 -9.72
C PRO A 6 2.18 5.81 -8.64
N VAL A 7 3.32 5.37 -8.11
CA VAL A 7 3.36 4.29 -7.11
C VAL A 7 2.59 4.70 -5.85
N GLU A 8 2.81 5.92 -5.38
CA GLU A 8 2.14 6.46 -4.19
C GLU A 8 0.61 6.52 -4.36
N GLN A 9 0.13 6.93 -5.53
CA GLN A 9 -1.31 7.03 -5.80
C GLN A 9 -1.99 5.65 -5.78
N LEU A 10 -1.32 4.63 -6.33
CA LEU A 10 -1.79 3.24 -6.27
C LEU A 10 -1.85 2.74 -4.83
N VAL A 11 -0.78 2.97 -4.06
CA VAL A 11 -0.68 2.55 -2.66
C VAL A 11 -1.76 3.22 -1.82
N GLN A 12 -1.96 4.52 -1.98
CA GLN A 12 -2.98 5.29 -1.27
C GLN A 12 -4.38 4.73 -1.55
N SER A 13 -4.74 4.53 -2.83
CA SER A 13 -6.07 4.00 -3.19
C SER A 13 -6.34 2.63 -2.59
N LEU A 14 -5.34 1.74 -2.55
CA LEU A 14 -5.49 0.43 -1.92
C LEU A 14 -5.63 0.54 -0.40
N CYS A 15 -4.87 1.45 0.21
CA CYS A 15 -4.87 1.68 1.65
C CYS A 15 -6.19 2.30 2.13
N ASP A 16 -6.75 3.24 1.38
CA ASP A 16 -8.08 3.79 1.63
C ASP A 16 -9.16 2.69 1.57
N THR A 17 -9.02 1.76 0.62
CA THR A 17 -9.92 0.59 0.53
C THR A 17 -9.79 -0.30 1.76
N LYS A 18 -8.57 -0.62 2.21
CA LYS A 18 -8.34 -1.42 3.42
C LYS A 18 -8.92 -0.74 4.67
N GLN A 19 -8.65 0.55 4.80
CA GLN A 19 -9.06 1.35 5.94
C GLN A 19 -10.59 1.49 6.00
N GLY A 20 -11.27 1.54 4.84
CA GLY A 20 -12.73 1.47 4.78
C GLY A 20 -13.30 0.22 5.47
N TYR A 21 -12.62 -0.92 5.40
CA TYR A 21 -13.01 -2.17 6.07
C TYR A 21 -12.66 -2.21 7.56
N THR A 22 -11.88 -1.25 8.06
CA THR A 22 -11.63 -1.06 9.50
C THR A 22 -12.53 -0.01 10.13
N GLN A 23 -13.01 0.96 9.34
CA GLN A 23 -13.88 2.04 9.82
C GLN A 23 -15.37 1.74 9.70
N PHE A 24 -15.82 1.19 8.57
CA PHE A 24 -17.25 1.00 8.30
C PHE A 24 -17.68 -0.44 8.65
N GLY A 25 -18.73 -0.53 9.49
CA GLY A 25 -18.98 -1.68 10.37
C GLY A 25 -19.33 -3.03 9.71
N GLY A 26 -18.92 -4.11 10.39
CA GLY A 26 -19.33 -5.49 10.12
C GLY A 26 -18.47 -6.25 9.09
N LEU A 27 -17.58 -5.55 8.39
CA LEU A 27 -16.68 -6.16 7.42
C LEU A 27 -15.41 -6.67 8.11
N ARG A 28 -14.92 -7.82 7.68
CA ARG A 28 -13.65 -8.36 8.16
C ARG A 28 -12.51 -7.58 7.48
N PRO A 29 -11.55 -7.00 8.22
CA PRO A 29 -10.38 -6.36 7.63
C PRO A 29 -9.57 -7.32 6.74
N PHE A 30 -8.90 -6.77 5.75
CA PHE A 30 -7.95 -7.52 4.93
C PHE A 30 -6.75 -7.91 5.79
N GLY A 31 -6.70 -9.17 6.24
CA GLY A 31 -5.60 -9.74 7.03
C GLY A 31 -4.31 -9.97 6.23
N VAL A 32 -3.94 -9.03 5.36
CA VAL A 32 -2.78 -9.11 4.47
C VAL A 32 -1.98 -7.81 4.50
N SER A 33 -0.67 -7.96 4.61
CA SER A 33 0.29 -6.87 4.38
C SER A 33 0.78 -6.95 2.94
N PHE A 34 0.93 -5.80 2.29
CA PHE A 34 1.50 -5.72 0.94
C PHE A 34 2.86 -5.04 0.98
N LEU A 35 3.78 -5.53 0.16
CA LEU A 35 5.03 -4.88 -0.18
C LEU A 35 4.98 -4.48 -1.65
N PHE A 36 4.86 -3.19 -1.92
CA PHE A 36 4.79 -2.61 -3.25
C PHE A 36 6.19 -2.18 -3.68
N ALA A 37 6.61 -2.64 -4.86
CA ALA A 37 7.80 -2.14 -5.52
C ALA A 37 7.38 -1.51 -6.85
N GLY A 38 7.89 -0.33 -7.14
CA GLY A 38 7.57 0.37 -8.38
C GLY A 38 8.60 1.43 -8.71
N TRP A 39 8.51 1.94 -9.94
CA TRP A 39 9.29 3.07 -10.39
C TRP A 39 8.36 4.08 -11.05
N ASP A 40 8.54 5.35 -10.73
CA ASP A 40 7.92 6.45 -11.47
C ASP A 40 8.92 7.58 -11.75
N LYS A 41 8.50 8.53 -12.58
CA LYS A 41 9.34 9.66 -13.01
C LYS A 41 9.56 10.70 -11.90
N ASN A 42 8.74 10.72 -10.86
CA ASN A 42 8.72 11.77 -9.85
C ASN A 42 9.68 11.44 -8.71
N TYR A 43 9.68 10.19 -8.26
CA TYR A 43 10.42 9.72 -7.08
C TYR A 43 11.36 8.55 -7.39
N GLY A 44 11.39 8.06 -8.63
CA GLY A 44 12.26 6.96 -9.05
C GLY A 44 11.80 5.64 -8.43
N PHE A 45 12.78 4.80 -8.04
CA PHE A 45 12.50 3.49 -7.44
C PHE A 45 11.97 3.66 -6.01
N GLN A 46 10.82 3.04 -5.76
CA GLN A 46 10.11 3.13 -4.51
C GLN A 46 9.75 1.74 -4.01
N LEU A 47 9.88 1.57 -2.70
CA LEU A 47 9.40 0.41 -1.96
C LEU A 47 8.46 0.91 -0.87
N CYS A 48 7.20 0.55 -0.95
CA CYS A 48 6.18 0.92 0.04
C CYS A 48 5.61 -0.33 0.69
N MET A 49 5.33 -0.27 1.98
CA MET A 49 4.67 -1.36 2.71
C MET A 49 3.34 -0.86 3.26
N SER A 50 2.31 -1.70 3.20
CA SER A 50 1.04 -1.46 3.89
C SER A 50 0.69 -2.61 4.82
N ASP A 51 -0.02 -2.29 5.90
CA ASP A 51 -0.54 -3.26 6.87
C ASP A 51 -2.08 -3.44 6.73
N PRO A 52 -2.70 -4.33 7.51
CA PRO A 52 -4.16 -4.54 7.51
C PRO A 52 -5.00 -3.32 7.92
N SER A 53 -4.42 -2.36 8.66
CA SER A 53 -5.14 -1.16 9.10
C SER A 53 -5.34 -0.13 7.98
N GLY A 54 -4.66 -0.34 6.84
CA GLY A 54 -4.62 0.62 5.75
C GLY A 54 -3.56 1.70 5.95
N ASN A 55 -2.65 1.55 6.91
CA ASN A 55 -1.49 2.42 7.00
C ASN A 55 -0.44 1.98 5.96
N TYR A 56 0.27 2.96 5.38
CA TYR A 56 1.39 2.70 4.47
C TYR A 56 2.57 3.63 4.72
N GLY A 57 3.75 3.19 4.32
CA GLY A 57 4.97 3.98 4.40
C GLY A 57 6.04 3.53 3.40
N GLY A 58 6.97 4.43 3.08
CA GLY A 58 8.11 4.17 2.21
C GLY A 58 9.30 3.60 2.97
N TRP A 59 10.03 2.68 2.33
CA TRP A 59 11.15 1.94 2.92
C TRP A 59 12.33 1.87 1.95
N LYS A 60 13.54 1.76 2.48
CA LYS A 60 14.72 1.42 1.66
C LYS A 60 14.87 -0.08 1.45
N ALA A 61 14.46 -0.85 2.45
CA ALA A 61 14.38 -2.29 2.45
C ALA A 61 13.32 -2.70 3.48
N ALA A 62 12.54 -3.74 3.18
CA ALA A 62 11.51 -4.26 4.07
C ALA A 62 11.31 -5.77 3.85
N GLY A 63 10.90 -6.47 4.91
CA GLY A 63 10.50 -7.87 4.88
C GLY A 63 9.16 -8.03 5.59
N ILE A 64 8.32 -8.94 5.10
CA ILE A 64 7.00 -9.25 5.65
C ILE A 64 6.84 -10.75 5.82
N GLY A 65 6.17 -11.19 6.89
CA GLY A 65 5.99 -12.62 7.22
C GLY A 65 6.96 -13.13 8.30
N ALA A 66 7.02 -14.45 8.46
CA ALA A 66 7.92 -15.14 9.38
C ALA A 66 9.22 -15.56 8.68
N ASN A 67 10.28 -15.79 9.48
CA ASN A 67 11.62 -16.21 9.03
C ASN A 67 11.82 -17.71 9.18
#